data_AF-A0A1D9PED6-F1
#
_entry.id   AF-A0A1D9PED6-F1
#
_cell.length_a   1.000
_cell.length_b   1.000
_cell.length_c   1.000
_cell.angle_alpha   90.00
_cell.angle_beta   90.00
_cell.angle_gamma   90.00
#
_symmetry.space_group_name_H-M   'P 1'
#
loop_
_entity.id
_entity.type
_entity.pdbx_description
1 polymer ?
#
loop_
_entity_poly.entity_id
_entity_poly.type
_entity_poly.pdbx_seq_one_letter_code
_entity_poly.pdbx_strand_id
1 'polypeptide(L)' 'MGHLIQKIFLALGGLALWIWALLMNSCMHKNNRTDIGYYLFEDFKIDNNTSFSSEGIRFVLGIFVFIVIIISLDSF' A
#
# COMPACT_ATOMS: atom_id res chain seq x y z
N MET A 1 8.83 19.36 -7.51
CA MET A 1 7.96 18.32 -8.13
C MET A 1 8.25 16.89 -7.68
N GLY A 2 9.51 16.50 -7.40
CA GLY A 2 9.85 15.14 -6.96
C GLY A 2 9.07 14.63 -5.73
N HIS A 3 8.81 15.49 -4.74
CA HIS A 3 8.03 15.12 -3.55
C HIS A 3 6.56 14.80 -3.81
N LEU A 4 5.96 15.34 -4.88
CA LEU A 4 4.52 15.13 -5.14
C LEU A 4 4.28 13.75 -5.74
N ILE A 5 5.11 13.36 -6.71
CA ILE A 5 5.07 12.03 -7.32
C ILE A 5 5.33 10.94 -6.28
N GLN A 6 6.34 11.14 -5.42
CA GLN A 6 6.63 10.21 -4.33
C GLN A 6 5.44 10.03 -3.38
N LYS A 7 4.75 11.12 -3.02
CA LYS A 7 3.53 11.06 -2.18
C LYS A 7 2.38 10.30 -2.84
N ILE A 8 2.20 10.42 -4.16
CA ILE A 8 1.18 9.66 -4.89
C ILE A 8 1.46 8.15 -4.78
N PHE A 9 2.71 7.73 -5.02
CA PHE A 9 3.07 6.32 -4.91
C PHE A 9 2.98 5.79 -3.47
N LEU A 10 3.35 6.59 -2.47
CA LEU A 10 3.16 6.23 -1.07
C LEU A 10 1.68 6.07 -0.69
N ALA A 11 0.80 6.91 -1.24
CA ALA A 11 -0.64 6.80 -1.07
C ALA A 11 -1.20 5.55 -1.76
N LEU A 12 -0.78 5.26 -2.99
CA LEU A 12 -1.14 4.03 -3.71
C LEU A 12 -0.70 2.77 -2.96
N GLY A 13 0.52 2.76 -2.42
CA GLY A 13 1.00 1.67 -1.58
C GLY A 13 0.22 1.53 -0.27
N GLY A 14 -0.17 2.65 0.34
CA GLY A 14 -1.07 2.67 1.51
C GLY A 14 -2.43 2.06 1.19
N LEU A 15 -3.03 2.42 0.05
CA LEU A 15 -4.29 1.83 -0.41
C LEU A 15 -4.17 0.32 -0.66
N ALA A 16 -3.07 -0.12 -1.25
CA ALA A 16 -2.80 -1.55 -1.47
C ALA A 16 -2.79 -2.34 -0.15
N LEU A 17 -2.11 -1.80 0.88
CA LEU A 17 -2.02 -2.41 2.20
C LEU A 17 -3.36 -2.38 2.94
N TRP A 18 -4.16 -1.33 2.77
CA TRP A 18 -5.51 -1.27 3.31
C TRP A 18 -6.41 -2.34 2.69
N ILE A 19 -6.40 -2.49 1.36
CA ILE A 19 -7.15 -3.55 0.67
C ILE A 19 -6.69 -4.93 1.15
N TRP A 20 -5.37 -5.14 1.27
CA TRP A 20 -4.82 -6.38 1.82
C TRP A 20 -5.31 -6.65 3.24
N ALA A 21 -5.34 -5.64 4.12
CA ALA A 21 -5.83 -5.78 5.48
C ALA A 21 -7.32 -6.17 5.53
N LEU A 22 -8.15 -5.56 4.67
CA LEU A 22 -9.56 -5.93 4.53
C LEU A 22 -9.73 -7.38 4.06
N LEU A 23 -8.95 -7.80 3.06
CA LEU A 23 -8.95 -9.18 2.57
C LEU A 23 -8.52 -10.16 3.66
N MET A 24 -7.47 -9.86 4.42
CA MET A 24 -6.99 -10.71 5.51
C MET A 24 -8.00 -10.81 6.65
N ASN A 25 -8.72 -9.73 6.96
CA ASN A 25 -9.80 -9.77 7.94
C ASN A 25 -10.98 -10.60 7.44
N SER A 26 -11.30 -10.53 6.15
CA SER A 26 -12.44 -11.22 5.54
C SER A 26 -12.18 -12.71 5.31
N CYS A 27 -11.00 -13.06 4.79
CA CYS A 27 -10.66 -14.43 4.38
C CYS A 27 -9.97 -15.23 5.49
N MET A 28 -9.21 -14.57 6.37
CA MET A 28 -8.41 -15.25 7.40
C MET A 28 -8.85 -14.91 8.83
N HIS A 29 -9.95 -14.18 8.99
CA HIS A 29 -10.44 -13.71 10.31
C HIS A 29 -9.36 -13.02 11.14
N LYS A 30 -8.39 -12.35 10.49
CA LYS A 30 -7.44 -11.49 11.19
C LYS A 30 -8.16 -10.25 11.72
N ASN A 31 -7.59 -9.63 12.76
CA ASN A 31 -8.15 -8.44 13.39
C ASN A 31 -7.26 -7.21 13.11
N ASN A 32 -6.90 -7.00 11.85
CA ASN A 32 -6.14 -5.82 11.44
C ASN A 32 -7.04 -4.57 11.53
N ARG A 33 -6.44 -3.39 11.71
CA ARG A 33 -7.17 -2.12 11.57
C ARG A 33 -7.76 -2.00 10.16
N THR A 34 -8.91 -1.38 10.04
CA THR A 34 -9.58 -1.13 8.76
C THR A 34 -9.70 0.36 8.45
N ASP A 35 -9.15 1.21 9.30
CA ASP A 35 -9.13 2.66 9.12
C ASP A 35 -8.21 3.03 7.97
N ILE A 36 -8.75 3.57 6.88
CA ILE A 36 -7.95 3.93 5.70
C ILE A 36 -6.87 4.98 6.01
N GLY A 37 -7.15 5.89 6.96
CA GLY A 37 -6.22 6.92 7.41
C GLY A 37 -4.96 6.35 8.04
N TYR A 38 -5.08 5.22 8.75
CA TYR A 38 -3.95 4.50 9.33
C TYR A 38 -2.96 4.05 8.25
N TYR A 39 -3.47 3.51 7.13
CA TYR A 39 -2.62 3.02 6.04
C TYR A 39 -2.10 4.11 5.10
N LEU A 40 -2.82 5.23 5.01
CA LEU A 40 -2.46 6.35 4.13
C LEU A 40 -1.49 7.34 4.79
N PHE A 41 -1.72 7.67 6.06
CA PHE A 41 -1.10 8.84 6.71
C PHE A 41 -0.31 8.51 7.96
N GLU A 42 -0.58 7.39 8.63
CA GLU A 42 0.19 7.02 9.83
C GLU A 42 1.45 6.22 9.46
N ASP A 43 2.52 6.45 10.22
CA ASP A 43 3.73 5.64 10.19
C ASP A 43 3.50 4.35 10.97
N PHE A 44 2.78 3.40 10.37
CA PHE A 44 2.65 2.08 10.97
C PHE A 44 3.94 1.27 10.77
N LYS A 45 4.32 0.55 11.81
CA LYS A 45 5.40 -0.43 11.73
C LYS A 45 4.88 -1.63 10.96
N ILE A 46 5.38 -1.80 9.75
CA ILE A 46 5.22 -3.07 9.04
C ILE A 46 6.19 -4.03 9.73
N ASP A 47 5.68 -5.11 10.32
CA ASP A 47 6.51 -6.20 10.84
C ASP A 47 7.21 -6.88 9.66
N ASN A 48 8.37 -6.34 9.31
CA ASN A 48 9.14 -6.75 8.15
C ASN A 48 10.45 -7.38 8.61
N ASN A 49 10.70 -8.61 8.17
CA ASN A 49 12.00 -9.28 8.31
C ASN A 49 13.05 -8.76 7.31
N THR A 50 12.79 -7.61 6.67
CA THR A 50 13.62 -7.00 5.63
C THR A 50 14.19 -5.69 6.14
N SER A 51 15.42 -5.33 5.76
CA SER A 51 16.09 -4.08 6.12
C SER A 51 15.48 -2.80 5.49
N PHE A 52 14.31 -2.89 4.86
CA PHE A 52 13.61 -1.78 4.23
C PHE A 52 12.75 -1.01 5.23
N SER A 53 12.71 0.32 5.09
CA SER A 53 11.78 1.16 5.84
C SER A 53 10.33 0.96 5.39
N SER A 54 9.36 1.20 6.27
CA SER A 54 7.92 1.15 5.97
C SER A 54 7.56 2.01 4.75
N GLU A 55 8.15 3.21 4.62
CA GLU A 55 7.95 4.07 3.45
C GLU A 55 8.49 3.44 2.17
N GLY A 56 9.67 2.82 2.22
CA GLY A 56 10.25 2.15 1.06
C GLY A 56 9.36 1.02 0.53
N ILE A 57 8.80 0.22 1.44
CA ILE A 57 7.86 -0.86 1.11
C ILE A 57 6.60 -0.30 0.46
N ARG A 58 6.01 0.76 1.05
CA ARG A 58 4.83 1.44 0.50
C ARG A 58 5.11 2.00 -0.89
N PHE A 59 6.27 2.62 -1.09
CA PHE A 59 6.63 3.19 -2.38
C PHE A 59 6.73 2.11 -3.46
N VAL A 60 7.41 0.99 -3.17
CA VAL A 60 7.53 -0.15 -4.10
C VAL A 60 6.17 -0.79 -4.38
N LEU A 61 5.33 -0.99 -3.36
CA LEU A 61 3.95 -1.47 -3.53
C LEU A 61 3.13 -0.52 -4.40
N GLY A 62 3.28 0.79 -4.19
CA GLY A 62 2.62 1.81 -5.00
C GLY A 62 3.02 1.73 -6.47
N ILE A 63 4.32 1.55 -6.77
CA ILE A 63 4.81 1.34 -8.13
C ILE A 63 4.19 0.08 -8.73
N PHE A 64 4.19 -1.03 -7.99
CA PHE A 64 3.63 -2.29 -8.46
C PHE A 64 2.14 -2.15 -8.79
N VAL A 65 1.34 -1.57 -7.88
CA VAL A 65 -0.09 -1.31 -8.10
C VAL A 65 -0.31 -0.40 -9.31
N PHE A 66 0.51 0.64 -9.47
CA PHE A 66 0.43 1.52 -10.63
C PHE A 66 0.67 0.75 -11.94
N ILE A 67 1.69 -0.10 -12.01
CA ILE A 67 1.96 -0.94 -13.18
C ILE A 67 0.76 -1.85 -13.49
N VAL A 68 0.19 -2.50 -12.47
CA VAL A 68 -0.99 -3.37 -12.64
C VAL A 68 -2.18 -2.59 -13.18
N ILE A 69 -2.43 -1.36 -12.69
CA ILE A 69 -3.50 -0.50 -13.20
C ILE A 69 -3.28 -0.16 -14.68
N ILE A 70 -2.07 0.24 -15.05
CA ILE A 70 -1.74 0.58 -16.45
C ILE A 70 -1.95 -0.62 -17.38
N ILE A 71 -1.47 -1.81 -17.00
CA ILE A 71 -1.67 -3.04 -17.79
C ILE A 71 -3.15 -3.39 -17.90
N SER A 72 -3.91 -3.23 -16.81
CA SER A 72 -5.35 -3.52 -16.79
C SER A 72 -6.14 -2.57 -17.69
N LEU A 73 -5.74 -1.30 -17.78
CA LEU A 73 -6.35 -0.31 -18.66
C LEU A 73 -6.00 -0.53 -20.13
N ASP A 74 -4.79 -0.98 -20.43
CA ASP A 74 -4.37 -1.31 -21.80
C ASP A 74 -5.07 -2.58 -22.32
N SER A 75 -5.44 -3.48 -21.41
CA SER A 75 -6.15 -4.73 -21.74
C SER A 75 -7.67 -4.56 -21.88
N PHE A 76 -8.21 -3.36 -21.61
CA PHE A 76 -9.66 -3.05 -21.61
C PHE A 76 -10.07 -2.27 -22.86
#